data_AF-A0A9X1I5D7-F1
#
_entry.id   AF-A0A9X1I5D7-F1
#
_cell.length_a   1.000
_cell.length_b   1.000
_cell.length_c   1.000
_cell.angle_alpha   90.00
_cell.angle_beta   90.00
_cell.angle_gamma   90.00
#
_symmetry.space_group_name_H-M   'P 1'
#
loop_
_entity.id
_entity.type
_entity.pdbx_description
1 polymer ?
#
loop_
_entity_poly.entity_id
_entity_poly.type
_entity_poly.pdbx_seq_one_letter_code
_entity_poly.pdbx_strand_id
1 'polypeptide(L)'
;MKNILTYLILIFLISCSSKKQKEKLIGNWYSNSNENYGFVEFQFYNDSLIIYDEMLGKFSQEWEVNKDKIYLTNIKGLTTKKQLTYSYKLDKSNRFLYLKALGDTIIELPKLSKAKNPFDFLKKIFGLKIELPTKQTKLVRIGFPGNLNFNIYAGYNKDNKLAVKTDLSSDLNNLENEVIEFKNNSRDEFKNFLRFNLIADKNINESQIDSIKKILKSTLIKQVYRTYKSKEADYENNLNWFGQKE
;
A
#
# COMPACT_ATOMS: atom_id res chain seq x y z
N MET A 1 -27.22 42.56 -20.83
CA MET A 1 -27.65 41.15 -20.60
C MET A 1 -26.79 40.10 -21.29
N LYS A 2 -26.30 40.31 -22.54
CA LYS A 2 -25.40 39.36 -23.22
C LYS A 2 -24.14 39.00 -22.42
N ASN A 3 -23.51 39.98 -21.74
CA ASN A 3 -22.25 39.72 -21.02
C ASN A 3 -22.45 38.87 -19.74
N ILE A 4 -23.56 39.05 -18.99
CA ILE A 4 -23.85 38.30 -17.76
C ILE A 4 -24.10 36.81 -18.08
N LEU A 5 -24.80 36.52 -19.18
CA LEU A 5 -25.04 35.15 -19.64
C LEU A 5 -23.72 34.46 -20.04
N THR A 6 -22.81 35.17 -20.71
CA THR A 6 -21.48 34.66 -21.06
C THR A 6 -20.64 34.33 -19.81
N TYR A 7 -20.66 35.19 -18.77
CA TYR A 7 -19.95 34.91 -17.52
C TYR A 7 -20.56 33.72 -16.76
N LEU A 8 -21.88 33.58 -16.70
CA LEU A 8 -22.55 32.43 -16.09
C LEU A 8 -22.22 31.11 -16.80
N ILE A 9 -22.19 31.12 -18.14
CA ILE A 9 -21.81 29.94 -18.94
C ILE A 9 -20.33 29.59 -18.72
N LEU A 10 -19.44 30.58 -18.67
CA LEU A 10 -18.01 30.35 -18.42
C LEU A 10 -17.77 29.74 -17.04
N ILE A 11 -18.46 30.24 -16.00
CA ILE A 11 -18.39 29.70 -14.63
C ILE A 11 -18.90 28.25 -14.58
N PHE A 12 -20.00 27.95 -15.29
CA PHE A 12 -20.54 26.59 -15.39
C PHE A 12 -19.57 25.62 -16.08
N LEU A 13 -18.90 26.05 -17.16
CA LEU A 13 -17.94 25.22 -17.89
C LEU A 13 -16.68 24.93 -17.06
N ILE A 14 -16.17 25.92 -16.32
CA ILE A 14 -15.00 25.75 -15.44
C ILE A 14 -15.34 24.82 -14.28
N SER A 15 -16.51 24.98 -13.65
CA SER A 15 -16.98 24.11 -12.56
C SER A 15 -17.19 22.66 -13.01
N CYS A 16 -17.68 22.45 -14.24
CA CYS A 16 -17.86 21.10 -14.79
C CYS A 16 -16.51 20.39 -15.05
N SER A 17 -15.48 21.15 -15.45
CA SER A 17 -14.14 20.60 -15.69
C SER A 17 -13.42 20.16 -14.41
N SER A 18 -13.51 20.96 -13.33
CA SER A 18 -12.91 20.63 -12.04
C SER A 18 -13.61 19.45 -11.38
N LYS A 19 -14.94 19.36 -11.48
CA LYS A 19 -15.70 18.21 -10.99
C LYS A 19 -15.27 16.90 -11.65
N LYS A 20 -15.14 16.88 -12.99
CA LYS A 20 -14.65 15.70 -13.73
C LYS A 20 -13.21 15.31 -13.38
N GLN A 21 -12.35 16.28 -13.06
CA GLN A 21 -10.99 16.00 -12.58
C GLN A 21 -11.02 15.40 -11.17
N LYS A 22 -11.84 15.97 -10.29
CA LYS A 22 -12.02 15.49 -8.91
C LYS A 22 -12.46 14.04 -8.88
N GLU A 23 -13.47 13.68 -9.66
CA GLU A 23 -14.01 12.31 -9.77
C GLU A 23 -12.93 11.27 -10.15
N LYS A 24 -11.93 11.64 -10.97
CA LYS A 24 -10.84 10.72 -11.35
C LYS A 24 -9.89 10.43 -10.18
N LEU A 25 -9.67 11.41 -9.31
CA LEU A 25 -8.80 11.31 -8.14
C LEU A 25 -9.47 10.58 -6.97
N ILE A 26 -10.80 10.62 -6.85
CA ILE A 26 -11.54 9.91 -5.79
C ILE A 26 -11.16 8.42 -5.74
N GLY A 27 -10.91 7.93 -4.53
CA GLY A 27 -10.52 6.56 -4.21
C GLY A 27 -9.16 6.44 -3.53
N ASN A 28 -8.67 5.21 -3.43
CA ASN A 28 -7.47 4.89 -2.68
C ASN A 28 -6.26 4.69 -3.60
N TRP A 29 -5.15 5.28 -3.20
CA TRP A 29 -3.90 5.33 -3.95
C TRP A 29 -2.75 4.95 -3.06
N TYR A 30 -1.91 4.05 -3.55
CA TYR A 30 -0.90 3.40 -2.71
C TYR A 30 0.47 3.44 -3.36
N SER A 31 1.49 3.59 -2.54
CA SER A 31 2.89 3.34 -2.91
C SER A 31 3.52 2.41 -1.88
N ASN A 32 4.45 1.59 -2.36
CA ASN A 32 5.38 0.82 -1.55
C ASN A 32 6.74 0.97 -2.25
N SER A 33 7.40 2.10 -2.03
CA SER A 33 8.48 2.56 -2.89
C SER A 33 9.72 2.93 -2.10
N ASN A 34 10.71 2.03 -2.12
CA ASN A 34 12.11 2.21 -1.73
C ASN A 34 12.40 2.92 -0.39
N GLU A 35 13.67 2.91 0.00
CA GLU A 35 14.17 3.19 1.36
C GLU A 35 13.75 4.53 1.97
N ASN A 36 13.30 5.49 1.15
CA ASN A 36 12.94 6.84 1.58
C ASN A 36 11.44 7.05 1.86
N TYR A 37 10.57 6.19 1.30
CA TYR A 37 9.12 6.33 1.40
C TYR A 37 8.53 4.93 1.59
N GLY A 38 8.29 4.52 2.84
CA GLY A 38 7.71 3.20 3.15
C GLY A 38 6.32 2.97 2.55
N PHE A 39 5.46 2.23 3.24
CA PHE A 39 4.07 2.13 2.78
C PHE A 39 3.36 3.49 2.92
N VAL A 40 2.83 4.01 1.81
CA VAL A 40 2.09 5.28 1.78
C VAL A 40 0.74 5.08 1.12
N GLU A 41 -0.31 5.61 1.76
CA GLU A 41 -1.69 5.57 1.28
C GLU A 41 -2.31 6.96 1.25
N PHE A 42 -2.95 7.30 0.13
CA PHE A 42 -3.76 8.49 -0.06
C PHE A 42 -5.20 8.05 -0.32
N GLN A 43 -6.14 8.46 0.54
CA GLN A 43 -7.57 8.20 0.38
C GLN A 43 -8.29 9.52 0.06
N PHE A 44 -8.64 9.71 -1.21
CA PHE A 44 -9.37 10.89 -1.68
C PHE A 44 -10.87 10.65 -1.56
N TYR A 45 -11.52 11.38 -0.65
CA TYR A 45 -12.98 11.50 -0.52
C TYR A 45 -13.46 12.81 -1.15
N ASN A 46 -14.78 13.03 -1.20
CA ASN A 46 -15.34 14.21 -1.86
C ASN A 46 -14.93 15.54 -1.23
N ASP A 47 -14.69 15.58 0.07
CA ASP A 47 -14.38 16.79 0.83
C ASP A 47 -13.03 16.69 1.56
N SER A 48 -12.51 15.47 1.73
CA SER A 48 -11.36 15.19 2.57
C SER A 48 -10.35 14.28 1.87
N LEU A 49 -9.09 14.48 2.23
CA LEU A 49 -7.98 13.58 1.88
C LEU A 49 -7.38 13.08 3.18
N ILE A 50 -7.30 11.76 3.31
CA ILE A 50 -6.60 11.10 4.41
C ILE A 50 -5.30 10.54 3.85
N ILE A 51 -4.18 10.84 4.51
CA ILE A 51 -2.87 10.26 4.17
C ILE A 51 -2.43 9.40 5.34
N TYR A 52 -2.05 8.16 5.05
CA TYR A 52 -1.31 7.30 5.96
C TYR A 52 0.10 7.17 5.44
N ASP A 53 1.05 7.56 6.28
CA ASP A 53 2.47 7.38 6.06
C ASP A 53 3.01 6.53 7.21
N GLU A 54 3.77 5.50 6.87
CA GLU A 54 4.32 4.57 7.86
C GLU A 54 5.22 5.26 8.90
N MET A 55 5.93 6.33 8.51
CA MET A 55 6.87 7.04 9.39
C MET A 55 6.21 8.24 10.08
N LEU A 56 5.36 8.97 9.36
CA LEU A 56 4.78 10.24 9.80
C LEU A 56 3.37 10.10 10.38
N GLY A 57 2.75 8.93 10.24
CA GLY A 57 1.44 8.62 10.78
C GLY A 57 0.29 9.10 9.90
N LYS A 58 -0.84 9.42 10.54
CA LYS A 58 -2.10 9.75 9.86
C LYS A 58 -2.30 11.27 9.78
N PHE A 59 -2.61 11.75 8.57
CA PHE A 59 -2.98 13.13 8.28
C PHE A 59 -4.39 13.19 7.70
N SER A 60 -5.10 14.26 8.03
CA SER A 60 -6.42 14.55 7.47
C SER A 60 -6.47 16.03 7.09
N GLN A 61 -6.94 16.28 5.87
CA GLN A 61 -7.03 17.62 5.31
C GLN A 61 -8.24 17.74 4.39
N GLU A 62 -8.71 18.96 4.19
CA GLU A 62 -9.60 19.28 3.09
C GLU A 62 -8.81 19.40 1.80
N TRP A 63 -9.48 19.18 0.67
CA TRP A 63 -8.82 19.34 -0.62
C TRP A 63 -9.73 19.79 -1.77
N GLU A 64 -9.10 20.54 -2.66
CA GLU A 64 -9.67 20.95 -3.93
C GLU A 64 -8.71 20.65 -5.08
N VAL A 65 -9.26 20.55 -6.28
CA VAL A 65 -8.47 20.36 -7.50
C VAL A 65 -8.83 21.44 -8.50
N ASN A 66 -7.81 22.03 -9.09
CA ASN A 66 -7.97 22.95 -10.20
C ASN A 66 -6.86 22.68 -11.21
N LYS A 67 -7.25 22.33 -12.44
CA LYS A 67 -6.32 21.98 -13.53
C LYS A 67 -5.39 20.83 -13.10
N ASP A 68 -4.09 21.12 -13.00
CA ASP A 68 -3.00 20.21 -12.69
C ASP A 68 -2.51 20.34 -11.24
N LYS A 69 -3.30 21.00 -10.37
CA LYS A 69 -2.96 21.22 -8.96
C LYS A 69 -4.02 20.68 -8.01
N ILE A 70 -3.54 20.09 -6.92
CA ILE A 70 -4.32 19.72 -5.75
C ILE A 70 -3.93 20.66 -4.62
N TYR A 71 -4.92 21.32 -4.02
CA TYR A 71 -4.73 22.25 -2.91
C TYR A 71 -5.23 21.60 -1.64
N LEU A 72 -4.38 21.54 -0.62
CA LEU A 72 -4.72 21.03 0.70
C LEU A 72 -4.84 22.18 1.68
N THR A 73 -5.91 22.16 2.46
CA THR A 73 -6.22 23.13 3.51
C THR A 73 -6.58 22.40 4.80
N ASN A 74 -6.54 23.11 5.93
CA ASN A 74 -6.94 22.58 7.24
C ASN A 74 -6.21 21.27 7.60
N ILE A 75 -4.91 21.18 7.28
CA ILE A 75 -4.09 19.99 7.55
C ILE A 75 -4.00 19.76 9.07
N LYS A 76 -4.46 18.57 9.50
CA LYS A 76 -4.43 18.08 10.88
C LYS A 76 -3.44 16.90 10.95
N GLY A 77 -2.60 16.89 11.99
CA GLY A 77 -1.58 15.86 12.22
C GLY A 77 -0.30 16.45 12.82
N LEU A 78 0.82 15.75 12.68
CA LEU A 78 2.14 16.11 13.25
C LEU A 78 2.86 17.26 12.52
N THR A 79 2.17 18.05 11.69
CA THR A 79 2.78 19.15 10.91
C THR A 79 2.24 20.52 11.33
N THR A 80 3.10 21.52 11.30
CA THR A 80 2.73 22.93 11.51
C THR A 80 2.17 23.58 10.24
N LYS A 81 2.40 22.98 9.07
CA LYS A 81 1.88 23.49 7.79
C LYS A 81 0.36 23.39 7.78
N LYS A 82 -0.32 24.51 7.54
CA LYS A 82 -1.79 24.56 7.41
C LYS A 82 -2.28 24.40 5.98
N GLN A 83 -1.39 24.58 5.01
CA GLN A 83 -1.68 24.49 3.59
C GLN A 83 -0.53 23.81 2.86
N LEU A 84 -0.85 23.09 1.78
CA LEU A 84 0.12 22.45 0.89
C LEU A 84 -0.47 22.39 -0.51
N THR A 85 0.35 22.58 -1.54
CA THR A 85 -0.07 22.38 -2.92
C THR A 85 0.73 21.24 -3.54
N TYR A 86 0.06 20.32 -4.22
CA TYR A 86 0.69 19.37 -5.10
C TYR A 86 0.46 19.77 -6.56
N SER A 87 1.48 19.69 -7.40
CA SER A 87 1.24 19.44 -8.82
C SER A 87 0.97 17.94 -9.00
N TYR A 88 0.02 17.59 -9.88
CA TYR A 88 -0.34 16.21 -10.11
C TYR A 88 -0.45 15.86 -11.59
N LYS A 89 -0.24 14.58 -11.89
CA LYS A 89 -0.49 13.99 -13.20
C LYS A 89 -1.08 12.60 -13.04
N LEU A 90 -2.14 12.33 -13.78
CA LEU A 90 -2.66 10.98 -13.99
C LEU A 90 -2.08 10.39 -15.27
N ASP A 91 -1.81 9.09 -15.28
CA ASP A 91 -1.52 8.39 -16.53
C ASP A 91 -2.78 8.29 -17.42
N LYS A 92 -2.60 7.89 -18.69
CA LYS A 92 -3.71 7.79 -19.66
C LYS A 92 -4.84 6.88 -19.18
N SER A 93 -4.53 5.87 -18.35
CA SER A 93 -5.52 4.93 -17.82
C SER A 93 -6.10 5.32 -16.45
N ASN A 94 -5.68 6.45 -15.86
CA ASN A 94 -6.01 6.88 -14.50
C ASN A 94 -5.75 5.81 -13.43
N ARG A 95 -4.74 4.95 -13.65
CA ARG A 95 -4.29 3.91 -12.72
C ARG A 95 -3.09 4.35 -11.90
N PHE A 96 -2.31 5.32 -12.38
CA PHE A 96 -1.15 5.87 -11.71
C PHE A 96 -1.30 7.37 -11.48
N LEU A 97 -0.95 7.80 -10.27
CA LEU A 97 -0.92 9.18 -9.84
C LEU A 97 0.52 9.56 -9.49
N TYR A 98 0.98 10.66 -10.08
CA TYR A 98 2.28 11.26 -9.81
C TYR A 98 2.03 12.58 -9.12
N LEU A 99 2.71 12.82 -7.99
CA LEU A 99 2.57 14.03 -7.18
C LEU A 99 3.94 14.70 -7.00
N LYS A 100 3.96 16.03 -7.00
CA LYS A 100 5.11 16.82 -6.53
C LYS A 100 4.63 17.86 -5.53
N ALA A 101 5.16 17.82 -4.32
CA ALA A 101 4.89 18.84 -3.31
C ALA A 101 5.55 20.16 -3.72
N LEU A 102 4.77 21.23 -3.76
CA LEU A 102 5.23 22.57 -4.09
C LEU A 102 5.46 23.36 -2.80
N GLY A 103 6.63 23.96 -2.68
CA GLY A 103 7.06 24.84 -1.59
C GLY A 103 8.38 25.49 -1.98
N ASP A 104 9.19 25.88 -1.00
CA ASP A 104 10.54 26.43 -1.25
C ASP A 104 11.42 25.44 -2.02
N THR A 105 11.19 24.14 -1.79
CA THR A 105 11.77 23.04 -2.55
C THR A 105 10.65 22.19 -3.16
N ILE A 106 10.83 21.75 -4.39
CA ILE A 106 9.94 20.77 -5.04
C ILE A 106 10.35 19.37 -4.59
N ILE A 107 9.42 18.64 -3.96
CA ILE A 107 9.64 17.25 -3.54
C ILE A 107 8.81 16.34 -4.43
N GLU A 108 9.46 15.44 -5.17
CA GLU A 108 8.76 14.41 -5.93
C GLU A 108 8.34 13.26 -5.02
N LEU A 109 7.05 12.94 -5.04
CA LEU A 109 6.52 11.81 -4.30
C LEU A 109 6.61 10.55 -5.16
N PRO A 110 6.63 9.37 -4.55
CA PRO A 110 6.63 8.13 -5.31
C PRO A 110 5.35 7.95 -6.13
N LYS A 111 5.48 7.14 -7.18
CA LYS A 111 4.35 6.79 -8.06
C LYS A 111 3.29 6.02 -7.28
N LEU A 112 2.11 6.61 -7.14
CA LEU A 112 0.97 5.99 -6.49
C LEU A 112 0.14 5.18 -7.49
N SER A 113 -0.34 4.00 -7.09
CA SER A 113 -1.19 3.12 -7.89
C SER A 113 -2.59 3.04 -7.29
N LYS A 114 -3.62 3.12 -8.13
CA LYS A 114 -5.01 3.01 -7.70
C LYS A 114 -5.36 1.57 -7.31
N ALA A 115 -5.90 1.37 -6.12
CA ALA A 115 -6.40 0.07 -5.66
C ALA A 115 -7.64 0.23 -4.80
N LYS A 116 -8.40 -0.87 -4.64
CA LYS A 116 -9.62 -0.83 -3.82
C LYS A 116 -9.31 -0.72 -2.33
N ASN A 117 -8.30 -1.47 -1.90
CA ASN A 117 -7.82 -1.54 -0.55
C ASN A 117 -6.34 -1.96 -0.56
N PRO A 118 -5.65 -1.93 0.58
CA PRO A 118 -4.24 -2.29 0.62
C PRO A 118 -3.94 -3.71 0.14
N PHE A 119 -4.82 -4.68 0.40
CA PHE A 119 -4.64 -6.06 -0.08
C PHE A 119 -4.73 -6.17 -1.61
N ASP A 120 -5.65 -5.44 -2.24
CA ASP A 120 -5.74 -5.31 -3.70
C ASP A 120 -4.47 -4.71 -4.30
N PHE A 121 -3.87 -3.74 -3.62
CA PHE A 121 -2.61 -3.13 -4.05
C PHE A 121 -1.45 -4.12 -4.04
N LEU A 122 -1.27 -4.89 -2.95
CA LEU A 122 -0.19 -5.88 -2.88
C LEU A 122 -0.29 -6.93 -3.99
N LYS A 123 -1.49 -7.48 -4.25
CA LYS A 123 -1.71 -8.43 -5.36
C LYS A 123 -1.24 -7.86 -6.71
N LYS A 124 -1.50 -6.56 -6.96
CA LYS A 124 -1.10 -5.88 -8.19
C LYS A 124 0.41 -5.70 -8.31
N ILE A 125 1.09 -5.31 -7.23
CA ILE A 125 2.55 -5.11 -7.24
C ILE A 125 3.27 -6.42 -7.54
N PHE A 126 2.93 -7.48 -6.82
CA PHE A 126 3.65 -8.75 -6.98
C PHE A 126 3.29 -9.49 -8.27
N GLY A 127 2.22 -9.09 -8.95
CA GLY A 127 1.75 -9.73 -10.18
C GLY A 127 1.28 -11.16 -9.93
N LEU A 128 0.77 -11.43 -8.74
CA LEU A 128 0.31 -12.74 -8.29
C LEU A 128 -1.20 -12.73 -8.06
N LYS A 129 -1.87 -13.80 -8.48
CA LYS A 129 -3.23 -14.14 -8.06
C LYS A 129 -3.13 -14.80 -6.69
N ILE A 130 -3.61 -14.09 -5.66
CA ILE A 130 -3.64 -14.57 -4.27
C ILE A 130 -5.03 -14.30 -3.70
N GLU A 131 -5.72 -15.37 -3.34
CA GLU A 131 -6.89 -15.36 -2.48
C GLU A 131 -6.55 -16.09 -1.19
N LEU A 132 -6.54 -15.37 -0.07
CA LEU A 132 -6.21 -15.97 1.22
C LEU A 132 -7.22 -17.06 1.62
N PRO A 133 -6.76 -18.19 2.20
CA PRO A 133 -7.64 -19.17 2.82
C PRO A 133 -8.38 -18.57 4.02
N THR A 134 -9.59 -19.07 4.29
CA THR A 134 -10.40 -18.63 5.44
C THR A 134 -10.25 -19.61 6.60
N LYS A 135 -10.10 -19.09 7.82
CA LYS A 135 -10.19 -19.86 9.07
C LYS A 135 -11.25 -19.28 9.99
N GLN A 136 -11.99 -20.17 10.64
CA GLN A 136 -13.00 -19.81 11.65
C GLN A 136 -12.40 -19.66 13.06
N THR A 137 -11.23 -20.25 13.28
CA THR A 137 -10.49 -20.18 14.55
C THR A 137 -9.92 -18.78 14.79
N LYS A 138 -9.74 -18.44 16.07
CA LYS A 138 -9.08 -17.19 16.48
C LYS A 138 -7.68 -17.12 15.86
N LEU A 139 -7.40 -16.02 15.15
CA LEU A 139 -6.09 -15.76 14.55
C LEU A 139 -5.30 -14.82 15.45
N VAL A 140 -3.98 -14.90 15.40
CA VAL A 140 -3.11 -13.91 16.05
C VAL A 140 -2.73 -12.84 15.05
N ARG A 141 -2.70 -11.59 15.49
CA ARG A 141 -2.15 -10.50 14.69
C ARG A 141 -0.64 -10.73 14.50
N ILE A 142 -0.22 -10.85 13.25
CA ILE A 142 1.17 -11.01 12.83
C ILE A 142 1.73 -9.60 12.63
N GLY A 143 2.79 -9.23 13.36
CA GLY A 143 3.50 -7.97 13.11
C GLY A 143 3.13 -6.81 14.00
N PHE A 144 3.12 -7.00 15.31
CA PHE A 144 3.38 -5.88 16.20
C PHE A 144 4.71 -6.09 16.94
N PRO A 145 5.68 -5.16 16.80
CA PRO A 145 5.77 -4.13 15.75
C PRO A 145 6.00 -4.74 14.33
N GLY A 146 5.61 -3.99 13.29
CA GLY A 146 5.56 -4.46 11.88
C GLY A 146 6.92 -4.79 11.26
N ASN A 147 7.99 -4.17 11.77
CA ASN A 147 9.38 -4.38 11.38
C ASN A 147 9.96 -5.76 11.75
N LEU A 148 9.16 -6.65 12.35
CA LEU A 148 9.60 -7.99 12.74
C LEU A 148 9.19 -9.08 11.74
N ASN A 149 8.48 -8.70 10.68
CA ASN A 149 7.99 -9.62 9.69
C ASN A 149 8.79 -9.52 8.40
N PHE A 150 9.25 -10.66 7.91
CA PHE A 150 9.73 -10.82 6.54
C PHE A 150 8.60 -11.43 5.70
N ASN A 151 8.03 -10.67 4.76
CA ASN A 151 6.87 -11.16 4.00
C ASN A 151 7.28 -12.08 2.85
N ILE A 152 6.53 -13.16 2.70
CA ILE A 152 6.65 -14.12 1.61
C ILE A 152 5.30 -14.21 0.92
N TYR A 153 5.28 -13.99 -0.39
CA TYR A 153 4.06 -14.04 -1.19
C TYR A 153 4.08 -15.26 -2.08
N ALA A 154 3.13 -16.17 -1.91
CA ALA A 154 2.99 -17.38 -2.71
C ALA A 154 1.65 -17.37 -3.44
N GLY A 155 1.68 -17.45 -4.77
CA GLY A 155 0.47 -17.44 -5.58
C GLY A 155 0.74 -17.84 -7.02
N TYR A 156 -0.25 -17.65 -7.88
CA TYR A 156 -0.13 -18.00 -9.29
C TYR A 156 0.11 -16.79 -10.16
N ASN A 157 1.08 -16.87 -11.06
CA ASN A 157 1.36 -15.82 -12.03
C ASN A 157 0.29 -15.78 -13.15
N LYS A 158 0.48 -14.92 -14.15
CA LYS A 158 -0.45 -14.80 -15.29
C LYS A 158 -0.58 -16.08 -16.11
N ASP A 159 0.48 -16.91 -16.14
CA ASP A 159 0.53 -18.20 -16.84
C ASP A 159 0.05 -19.37 -15.96
N ASN A 160 -0.57 -19.08 -14.81
CA ASN A 160 -1.02 -20.04 -13.80
C ASN A 160 0.09 -20.95 -13.25
N LYS A 161 1.35 -20.49 -13.27
CA LYS A 161 2.47 -21.16 -12.59
C LYS A 161 2.60 -20.63 -11.16
N LEU A 162 2.86 -21.54 -10.23
CA LEU A 162 3.20 -21.17 -8.85
C LEU A 162 4.47 -20.31 -8.86
N ALA A 163 4.41 -19.16 -8.20
CA ALA A 163 5.53 -18.27 -7.99
C ALA A 163 5.54 -17.83 -6.53
N VAL A 164 6.75 -17.74 -5.97
CA VAL A 164 6.97 -17.34 -4.58
C VAL A 164 7.95 -16.19 -4.57
N LYS A 165 7.60 -15.09 -3.92
CA LYS A 165 8.31 -13.81 -3.97
C LYS A 165 8.52 -13.23 -2.58
N THR A 166 9.45 -12.30 -2.46
CA THR A 166 9.64 -11.47 -1.27
C THR A 166 9.24 -10.03 -1.57
N ASP A 167 9.36 -9.13 -0.60
CA ASP A 167 9.21 -7.69 -0.85
C ASP A 167 10.33 -7.15 -1.78
N LEU A 168 11.47 -7.84 -1.87
CA LEU A 168 12.69 -7.39 -2.58
C LEU A 168 12.92 -8.12 -3.91
N SER A 169 12.54 -9.39 -4.01
CA SER A 169 12.90 -10.27 -5.13
C SER A 169 11.70 -10.98 -5.77
N SER A 170 11.85 -11.28 -7.06
CA SER A 170 10.85 -11.99 -7.86
C SER A 170 10.82 -13.50 -7.66
N ASP A 171 11.76 -14.04 -6.89
CA ASP A 171 11.89 -15.45 -6.50
C ASP A 171 12.59 -15.57 -5.13
N LEU A 172 12.90 -16.80 -4.70
CA LEU A 172 13.56 -17.08 -3.42
C LEU A 172 15.06 -17.36 -3.54
N ASN A 173 15.67 -17.15 -4.71
CA ASN A 173 17.08 -17.52 -4.93
C ASN A 173 18.05 -16.73 -4.03
N ASN A 174 17.70 -15.48 -3.70
CA ASN A 174 18.50 -14.59 -2.85
C ASN A 174 17.99 -14.52 -1.39
N LEU A 175 17.08 -15.41 -1.00
CA LEU A 175 16.38 -15.33 0.29
C LEU A 175 17.33 -15.30 1.49
N GLU A 176 18.41 -16.08 1.47
CA GLU A 176 19.36 -16.13 2.60
C GLU A 176 20.00 -14.75 2.85
N ASN A 177 20.48 -14.09 1.79
CA ASN A 177 21.09 -12.77 1.89
C ASN A 177 20.08 -11.72 2.36
N GLU A 178 18.86 -11.74 1.80
CA GLU A 178 17.79 -10.82 2.22
C GLU A 178 17.44 -11.00 3.70
N VAL A 179 17.41 -12.24 4.19
CA VAL A 179 17.14 -12.55 5.60
C VAL A 179 18.29 -12.10 6.51
N ILE A 180 19.54 -12.27 6.08
CA ILE A 180 20.72 -11.77 6.81
C ILE A 180 20.65 -10.25 6.93
N GLU A 181 20.40 -9.55 5.82
CA GLU A 181 20.28 -8.10 5.78
C GLU A 181 19.12 -7.61 6.67
N PHE A 182 17.94 -8.18 6.52
CA PHE A 182 16.78 -7.86 7.34
C PHE A 182 17.06 -8.06 8.84
N LYS A 183 17.74 -9.16 9.20
CA LYS A 183 18.14 -9.43 10.57
C LYS A 183 19.17 -8.43 11.09
N ASN A 184 20.16 -8.06 10.28
CA ASN A 184 21.20 -7.09 10.66
C ASN A 184 20.65 -5.68 10.85
N ASN A 185 19.66 -5.29 10.04
CA ASN A 185 18.96 -4.01 10.13
C ASN A 185 17.93 -3.98 11.26
N SER A 186 17.62 -5.13 11.87
CA SER A 186 16.74 -5.23 13.03
C SER A 186 17.47 -4.94 14.34
N ARG A 187 16.81 -4.26 15.27
CA ARG A 187 17.33 -4.03 16.64
C ARG A 187 17.61 -5.37 17.34
N ASP A 188 18.72 -5.43 18.09
CA ASP A 188 19.22 -6.67 18.71
C ASP A 188 18.18 -7.35 19.62
N GLU A 189 17.50 -6.56 20.45
CA GLU A 189 16.42 -7.00 21.34
C GLU A 189 15.24 -7.66 20.59
N PHE A 190 15.10 -7.39 19.30
CA PHE A 190 14.01 -7.92 18.49
C PHE A 190 14.40 -9.09 17.56
N LYS A 191 15.70 -9.38 17.42
CA LYS A 191 16.20 -10.42 16.50
C LYS A 191 15.60 -11.81 16.76
N ASN A 192 15.29 -12.14 18.01
CA ASN A 192 14.68 -13.43 18.38
C ASN A 192 13.18 -13.52 18.06
N PHE A 193 12.53 -12.38 17.83
CA PHE A 193 11.11 -12.29 17.52
C PHE A 193 10.84 -12.21 16.02
N LEU A 194 11.88 -12.14 15.18
CA LEU A 194 11.75 -12.12 13.74
C LEU A 194 11.04 -13.39 13.25
N ARG A 195 10.21 -13.20 12.22
CA ARG A 195 9.35 -14.25 11.66
C ARG A 195 9.07 -14.01 10.20
N PHE A 196 8.81 -15.09 9.48
CA PHE A 196 8.20 -15.03 8.16
C PHE A 196 6.69 -14.86 8.28
N ASN A 197 6.16 -13.99 7.42
CA ASN A 197 4.74 -13.89 7.16
C ASN A 197 4.45 -14.46 5.76
N LEU A 198 3.94 -15.69 5.71
CA LEU A 198 3.56 -16.39 4.49
C LEU A 198 2.14 -16.02 4.08
N ILE A 199 2.04 -15.23 3.02
CA ILE A 199 0.81 -14.79 2.38
C ILE A 199 0.61 -15.70 1.16
N ALA A 200 -0.16 -16.77 1.34
CA ALA A 200 -0.31 -17.84 0.36
C ALA A 200 -1.74 -17.93 -0.20
N ASP A 201 -1.85 -18.16 -1.51
CA ASP A 201 -3.12 -18.46 -2.17
C ASP A 201 -3.76 -19.74 -1.60
N LYS A 202 -5.09 -19.73 -1.47
CA LYS A 202 -5.88 -20.83 -0.90
C LYS A 202 -5.80 -22.11 -1.72
N ASN A 203 -5.44 -22.04 -3.00
CA ASN A 203 -5.37 -23.21 -3.89
C ASN A 203 -3.99 -23.86 -3.91
N ILE A 204 -2.99 -23.29 -3.24
CA ILE A 204 -1.69 -23.94 -3.05
C ILE A 204 -1.89 -25.12 -2.10
N ASN A 205 -1.54 -26.32 -2.56
CA ASN A 205 -1.72 -27.53 -1.76
C ASN A 205 -0.69 -27.63 -0.63
N GLU A 206 -0.96 -28.49 0.34
CA GLU A 206 -0.12 -28.60 1.54
C GLU A 206 1.32 -29.06 1.23
N SER A 207 1.54 -29.93 0.24
CA SER A 207 2.91 -30.36 -0.11
C SER A 207 3.74 -29.21 -0.71
N GLN A 208 3.11 -28.32 -1.48
CA GLN A 208 3.73 -27.08 -1.96
C GLN A 208 4.01 -26.12 -0.81
N ILE A 209 3.07 -25.95 0.13
CA ILE A 209 3.27 -25.12 1.33
C ILE A 209 4.42 -25.67 2.18
N ASP A 210 4.49 -26.98 2.40
CA ASP A 210 5.57 -27.65 3.13
C ASP A 210 6.92 -27.44 2.45
N SER A 211 6.95 -27.50 1.11
CA SER A 211 8.17 -27.24 0.34
C SER A 211 8.65 -25.80 0.53
N ILE A 212 7.75 -24.81 0.51
CA ILE A 212 8.06 -23.41 0.81
C ILE A 212 8.58 -23.28 2.24
N LYS A 213 7.87 -23.84 3.23
CA LYS A 213 8.24 -23.79 4.64
C LYS A 213 9.64 -24.36 4.88
N LYS A 214 10.01 -25.44 4.19
CA LYS A 214 11.36 -26.04 4.28
C LYS A 214 12.45 -25.06 3.85
N ILE A 215 12.23 -24.32 2.75
CA ILE A 215 13.14 -23.28 2.27
C ILE A 215 13.21 -22.12 3.28
N LEU A 216 12.08 -21.67 3.82
CA LEU A 216 12.08 -20.58 4.81
C LEU A 216 12.83 -20.99 6.09
N LYS A 217 12.55 -22.19 6.61
CA LYS A 217 13.13 -22.71 7.86
C LYS A 217 14.63 -23.05 7.73
N SER A 218 15.20 -23.12 6.52
CA SER A 218 16.66 -23.26 6.36
C SER A 218 17.43 -21.97 6.65
N THR A 219 16.77 -20.82 6.61
CA THR A 219 17.40 -19.49 6.88
C THR A 219 17.59 -19.21 8.38
N LEU A 220 18.18 -18.06 8.72
CA LEU A 220 18.36 -17.62 10.12
C LEU A 220 17.06 -17.33 10.89
N ILE A 221 15.92 -17.18 10.20
CA ILE A 221 14.61 -16.97 10.82
C ILE A 221 13.86 -18.31 10.83
N LYS A 222 13.39 -18.75 12.01
CA LYS A 222 12.75 -20.07 12.15
C LYS A 222 11.24 -20.02 12.29
N GLN A 223 10.70 -18.88 12.69
CA GLN A 223 9.27 -18.72 12.92
C GLN A 223 8.57 -18.44 11.59
N VAL A 224 7.57 -19.25 11.23
CA VAL A 224 6.73 -19.03 10.06
C VAL A 224 5.29 -18.91 10.52
N TYR A 225 4.62 -17.84 10.11
CA TYR A 225 3.18 -17.67 10.26
C TYR A 225 2.55 -17.63 8.89
N ARG A 226 1.41 -18.31 8.70
CA ARG A 226 0.61 -18.19 7.47
C ARG A 226 -0.55 -17.25 7.72
N THR A 227 -0.77 -16.31 6.81
CA THR A 227 -1.87 -15.35 6.84
C THR A 227 -3.18 -16.01 6.38
N TYR A 228 -4.28 -15.72 7.07
CA TYR A 228 -5.63 -16.20 6.75
C TYR A 228 -6.65 -15.06 6.80
N LYS A 229 -7.79 -15.24 6.12
CA LYS A 229 -9.01 -14.46 6.35
C LYS A 229 -9.77 -15.01 7.55
N SER A 230 -10.29 -14.13 8.40
CA SER A 230 -11.26 -14.46 9.45
C SER A 230 -12.23 -13.30 9.63
N LYS A 231 -13.23 -13.47 10.51
CA LYS A 231 -14.14 -12.39 10.91
C LYS A 231 -13.43 -11.24 11.66
N GLU A 232 -12.24 -11.50 12.19
CA GLU A 232 -11.46 -10.53 12.97
C GLU A 232 -10.51 -9.70 12.10
N ALA A 233 -10.24 -10.13 10.86
CA ALA A 233 -9.25 -9.50 9.99
C ALA A 233 -9.90 -8.46 9.06
N ASP A 234 -9.66 -7.18 9.35
CA ASP A 234 -10.05 -6.05 8.48
C ASP A 234 -8.91 -5.68 7.52
N TYR A 235 -8.79 -6.45 6.45
CA TYR A 235 -7.85 -6.16 5.35
C TYR A 235 -8.35 -5.06 4.40
N GLU A 236 -9.57 -4.58 4.56
CA GLU A 236 -10.16 -3.55 3.72
C GLU A 236 -9.66 -2.16 4.12
N ASN A 237 -9.48 -1.94 5.42
CA ASN A 237 -9.10 -0.64 5.95
C ASN A 237 -7.65 -0.56 6.47
N ASN A 238 -6.95 -1.69 6.63
CA ASN A 238 -5.55 -1.71 7.09
C ASN A 238 -4.80 -3.00 6.69
N LEU A 239 -3.48 -2.93 6.45
CA LEU A 239 -2.61 -4.10 6.33
C LEU A 239 -2.19 -4.63 7.70
N ASN A 240 -3.16 -5.07 8.48
CA ASN A 240 -2.87 -5.86 9.67
C ASN A 240 -2.96 -7.33 9.33
N TRP A 241 -1.81 -8.02 9.27
CA TRP A 241 -1.79 -9.44 9.00
C TRP A 241 -2.32 -10.23 10.19
N PHE A 242 -3.19 -11.21 9.93
CA PHE A 242 -3.68 -12.15 10.92
C PHE A 242 -3.41 -13.57 10.45
N GLY A 243 -2.91 -14.41 11.34
CA GLY A 243 -2.65 -15.78 10.97
C GLY A 243 -2.30 -16.70 12.12
N GLN A 244 -1.66 -17.81 11.77
CA GLN A 244 -1.32 -18.89 12.69
C GLN A 244 0.10 -19.38 12.41
N LYS A 245 0.79 -19.82 13.46
CA LYS A 245 2.12 -20.42 13.37
C LYS A 245 2.07 -21.77 12.64
N GLU A 246 3.07 -22.02 11.80
CA GLU A 246 3.24 -23.21 10.95
C GLU A 246 4.53 -24.02 11.24
#